data_AF-A0A9D9DGC8-F1
#
_entry.id   AF-A0A9D9DGC8-F1
#
_cell.length_a   1.000
_cell.length_b   1.000
_cell.length_c   1.000
_cell.angle_alpha   90.00
_cell.angle_beta   90.00
_cell.angle_gamma   90.00
#
_symmetry.space_group_name_H-M   'P 1'
#
loop_
_entity.id
_entity.type
_entity.pdbx_description
1 polymer ?
#
loop_
_entity_poly.entity_id
_entity_poly.type
_entity_poly.pdbx_seq_one_letter_code
_entity_poly.pdbx_strand_id
1 'polypeptide(L)'
;MRIFKKRETPSQNIAYCGLLLALLCLLSLLLSFLPLLGLFLILLLPFLTSSIALLCKKRYAIAFTIAATILCPLIGIADWPSVVFYLLPACYAGIVYGYGLRLNLGDSLTIFLTSLFEALLLLLGVLVARFALNIDLIASLGALVGLEREKAMLIFPLFSFSYSLGQSALSHFFAIANSAKLGLDNLDSGRLSFLDPIIALSFIAISLPLAYFSYMGMANLFFGFALYFAFYSARGLWGRKWAAWIGTSLVLALFLLFAYLASFFPSSALHIVYLSAPIIGISGVDLAYWILGLLKRKAKAAKPGDDPQ
;
A
#
# COMPACT_ATOMS: atom_id res chain seq x y z
N MET A 1 -27.17 -10.51 8.30
CA MET A 1 -26.06 -10.65 9.27
C MET A 1 -25.67 -9.29 9.86
N ARG A 2 -25.53 -9.17 11.20
CA ARG A 2 -25.34 -7.88 11.93
C ARG A 2 -23.88 -7.38 12.02
N ILE A 3 -22.89 -8.17 11.58
CA ILE A 3 -21.46 -7.91 11.83
C ILE A 3 -20.92 -6.69 11.05
N PHE A 4 -21.38 -6.43 9.82
CA PHE A 4 -20.84 -5.33 8.99
C PHE A 4 -21.64 -4.01 9.08
N LYS A 5 -22.55 -3.88 10.05
CA LYS A 5 -23.28 -2.61 10.27
C LYS A 5 -22.39 -1.58 10.98
N LYS A 6 -22.47 -0.31 10.58
CA LYS A 6 -21.85 0.79 11.32
C LYS A 6 -22.33 0.79 12.78
N ARG A 7 -21.41 1.08 13.71
CA ARG A 7 -21.66 1.07 15.15
C ARG A 7 -22.01 2.47 15.62
N GLU A 8 -23.25 2.67 16.05
CA GLU A 8 -23.75 3.99 16.40
C GLU A 8 -23.64 4.27 17.90
N THR A 9 -23.94 3.27 18.73
CA THR A 9 -23.94 3.42 20.19
C THR A 9 -22.55 3.18 20.80
N PRO A 10 -22.23 3.80 21.97
CA PRO A 10 -20.98 3.55 22.67
C PRO A 10 -20.74 2.07 22.98
N SER A 11 -21.75 1.36 23.46
CA SER A 11 -21.67 -0.07 23.81
C SER A 11 -21.32 -0.94 22.60
N GLN A 12 -21.94 -0.69 21.44
CA GLN A 12 -21.62 -1.40 20.20
C GLN A 12 -20.18 -1.16 19.73
N ASN A 13 -19.68 0.07 19.86
CA ASN A 13 -18.30 0.40 19.48
C ASN A 13 -17.29 -0.30 20.41
N ILE A 14 -17.51 -0.23 21.73
CA ILE A 14 -16.63 -0.85 22.73
C ILE A 14 -16.61 -2.37 22.56
N ALA A 15 -17.78 -3.00 22.42
CA ALA A 15 -17.88 -4.45 22.23
C ALA A 15 -17.17 -4.90 20.95
N TYR A 16 -17.32 -4.17 19.84
CA TYR A 16 -16.65 -4.50 18.59
C TYR A 16 -15.12 -4.34 18.67
N CYS A 17 -14.65 -3.25 19.26
CA CYS A 17 -13.22 -3.03 19.49
C CYS A 17 -12.64 -4.09 20.43
N GLY A 18 -13.36 -4.43 21.51
CA GLY A 18 -12.94 -5.48 22.44
C GLY A 18 -12.85 -6.86 21.79
N LEU A 19 -13.80 -7.21 20.92
CA LEU A 19 -13.77 -8.48 20.19
C LEU A 19 -12.56 -8.57 19.25
N LEU A 20 -12.30 -7.52 18.46
CA LEU A 20 -11.14 -7.50 17.57
C LEU A 20 -9.82 -7.43 18.33
N LEU A 21 -9.81 -6.77 19.49
CA LEU A 21 -8.63 -6.68 20.34
C LEU A 21 -8.32 -8.05 20.97
N ALA A 22 -9.34 -8.75 21.46
CA ALA A 22 -9.19 -10.12 21.95
C ALA A 22 -8.66 -11.05 20.85
N LEU A 23 -9.14 -10.91 19.61
CA LEU A 23 -8.61 -11.63 18.46
C LEU A 23 -7.12 -11.29 18.23
N LEU A 24 -6.75 -10.01 18.21
CA LEU A 24 -5.35 -9.60 18.06
C LEU A 24 -4.45 -10.15 19.19
N CYS A 25 -4.92 -10.13 20.43
CA CYS A 25 -4.20 -10.69 21.57
C CYS A 25 -4.02 -12.21 21.45
N LEU A 26 -5.05 -12.93 20.99
CA LEU A 26 -4.96 -14.36 20.71
C LEU A 26 -3.96 -14.64 19.57
N LEU A 27 -3.97 -13.83 18.52
CA LEU A 27 -3.00 -13.94 17.43
C LEU A 27 -1.58 -13.62 17.91
N SER A 28 -1.41 -12.64 18.77
CA SER A 28 -0.13 -12.31 19.43
C SER A 28 0.42 -13.50 20.21
N LEU A 29 -0.44 -14.16 21.00
CA LEU A 29 -0.08 -15.36 21.74
C LEU A 29 0.27 -16.53 20.79
N LEU A 30 -0.51 -16.72 19.72
CA LEU A 30 -0.26 -17.78 18.74
C LEU A 30 1.06 -17.59 17.98
N LEU A 31 1.45 -16.35 17.67
CA LEU A 31 2.72 -16.06 17.01
C LEU A 31 3.92 -16.54 17.84
N SER A 32 3.82 -16.46 19.18
CA SER A 32 4.87 -16.98 20.07
C SER A 32 5.05 -18.50 19.98
N PHE A 33 4.02 -19.25 19.58
CA PHE A 33 4.10 -20.71 19.41
C PHE A 33 4.30 -21.15 17.97
N LEU A 34 3.81 -20.36 17.00
CA LEU A 34 3.79 -20.68 15.58
C LEU A 34 4.29 -19.46 14.77
N PRO A 35 5.61 -19.21 14.70
CA PRO A 35 6.15 -18.04 14.00
C PRO A 35 5.75 -18.00 12.51
N LEU A 36 5.64 -19.17 11.86
CA LEU A 36 5.21 -19.29 10.46
C LEU A 36 3.78 -18.80 10.23
N LEU A 37 2.92 -18.82 11.26
CA LEU A 37 1.57 -18.28 11.20
C LEU A 37 1.59 -16.77 10.87
N GLY A 38 2.67 -16.07 11.23
CA GLY A 38 2.87 -14.66 10.92
C GLY A 38 2.72 -14.35 9.44
N LEU A 39 3.25 -15.17 8.54
CA LEU A 39 3.15 -14.93 7.10
C LEU A 39 1.69 -14.89 6.62
N PHE A 40 0.83 -15.75 7.15
CA PHE A 40 -0.59 -15.78 6.79
C PHE A 40 -1.40 -14.70 7.51
N LEU A 41 -1.08 -14.45 8.78
CA LEU A 41 -1.79 -13.46 9.59
C LEU A 41 -1.59 -12.05 9.07
N ILE A 42 -0.38 -11.70 8.63
CA ILE A 42 -0.07 -10.37 8.10
C ILE A 42 -0.93 -10.08 6.85
N LEU A 43 -1.38 -11.09 6.11
CA LEU A 43 -2.28 -10.90 4.96
C LEU A 43 -3.73 -10.54 5.36
N LEU A 44 -4.22 -11.10 6.47
CA LEU A 44 -5.61 -10.94 6.90
C LEU A 44 -5.79 -9.80 7.90
N LEU A 45 -4.76 -9.49 8.69
CA LEU A 45 -4.82 -8.51 9.77
C LEU A 45 -5.22 -7.11 9.29
N PRO A 46 -4.61 -6.54 8.23
CA PRO A 46 -4.93 -5.19 7.81
C PRO A 46 -6.39 -5.08 7.38
N PHE A 47 -6.94 -6.12 6.75
CA PHE A 47 -8.37 -6.20 6.44
C PHE A 47 -9.23 -6.19 7.71
N LEU A 48 -8.92 -7.03 8.71
CA LEU A 48 -9.67 -7.10 9.96
C LEU A 48 -9.64 -5.76 10.73
N THR A 49 -8.47 -5.13 10.86
CA THR A 49 -8.33 -3.88 11.62
C THR A 49 -8.88 -2.68 10.86
N SER A 50 -8.93 -2.72 9.52
CA SER A 50 -9.62 -1.70 8.72
C SER A 50 -11.10 -1.57 9.04
N SER A 51 -11.74 -2.68 9.44
CA SER A 51 -13.15 -2.69 9.81
C SER A 51 -13.43 -1.78 11.02
N ILE A 52 -12.46 -1.53 11.90
CA ILE A 52 -12.63 -0.61 13.03
C ILE A 52 -12.69 0.83 12.53
N ALA A 53 -11.78 1.24 11.66
CA ALA A 53 -11.77 2.59 11.10
C ALA A 53 -13.04 2.86 10.25
N LEU A 54 -13.54 1.83 9.57
CA LEU A 54 -14.74 1.87 8.74
C LEU A 54 -16.05 1.88 9.55
N LEU A 55 -16.19 0.96 10.52
CA LEU A 55 -17.46 0.69 11.19
C LEU A 55 -17.62 1.44 12.51
N CYS A 56 -16.53 1.87 13.16
CA CYS A 56 -16.57 2.55 14.45
C CYS A 56 -16.39 4.07 14.34
N LYS A 57 -16.74 4.80 15.42
CA LYS A 57 -16.45 6.24 15.53
C LYS A 57 -14.94 6.45 15.76
N LYS A 58 -14.36 7.52 15.20
CA LYS A 58 -12.91 7.81 15.20
C LYS A 58 -12.25 7.65 16.58
N ARG A 59 -12.90 8.15 17.64
CA ARG A 59 -12.39 8.05 19.02
C ARG A 59 -12.18 6.61 19.50
N TYR A 60 -13.00 5.65 19.05
CA TYR A 60 -12.85 4.25 19.42
C TYR A 60 -11.77 3.55 18.61
N ALA A 61 -11.53 3.98 17.37
CA ALA A 61 -10.38 3.51 16.60
C ALA A 61 -9.07 3.89 17.29
N ILE A 62 -8.95 5.14 17.79
CA ILE A 62 -7.78 5.59 18.56
C ILE A 62 -7.63 4.78 19.86
N ALA A 63 -8.71 4.61 20.62
CA ALA A 63 -8.70 3.81 21.84
C ALA A 63 -8.28 2.36 21.57
N PHE A 64 -8.77 1.77 20.47
CA PHE A 64 -8.37 0.44 20.02
C PHE A 64 -6.88 0.38 19.68
N THR A 65 -6.35 1.36 18.93
CA THR A 65 -4.92 1.41 18.60
C THR A 65 -4.07 1.40 19.86
N ILE A 66 -4.36 2.30 20.82
CA ILE A 66 -3.63 2.40 22.09
C ILE A 66 -3.70 1.08 22.86
N ALA A 67 -4.90 0.49 22.96
CA ALA A 67 -5.09 -0.78 23.65
C ALA A 67 -4.32 -1.93 22.97
N ALA A 68 -4.31 -1.98 21.63
CA ALA A 68 -3.56 -2.98 20.87
C ALA A 68 -2.04 -2.83 21.08
N THR A 69 -1.52 -1.60 21.07
CA THR A 69 -0.11 -1.30 21.33
C THR A 69 0.35 -1.79 22.70
N ILE A 70 -0.52 -1.71 23.72
CA ILE A 70 -0.18 -2.11 25.08
C ILE A 70 -0.39 -3.61 25.27
N LEU A 71 -1.58 -4.13 24.95
CA LEU A 71 -1.97 -5.49 25.31
C LEU A 71 -1.35 -6.55 24.43
N CYS A 72 -1.15 -6.30 23.13
CA CYS A 72 -0.59 -7.33 22.25
C CYS A 72 0.85 -7.69 22.66
N PRO A 73 1.78 -6.74 22.88
CA PRO A 73 3.13 -7.07 23.35
C PRO A 73 3.16 -7.68 24.75
N LEU A 74 2.27 -7.25 25.66
CA LEU A 74 2.18 -7.83 27.00
C LEU A 74 1.78 -9.31 26.98
N ILE A 75 0.83 -9.67 26.12
CA ILE A 75 0.35 -11.06 26.00
C ILE A 75 1.32 -11.92 25.19
N GLY A 76 1.90 -11.36 24.12
CA GLY A 76 2.90 -12.03 23.29
C GLY A 76 4.34 -11.81 23.79
N ILE A 77 4.55 -11.65 25.10
CA ILE A 77 5.86 -11.26 25.66
C ILE A 77 6.97 -12.26 25.33
N ALA A 78 6.62 -13.53 25.12
CA ALA A 78 7.54 -14.60 24.74
C ALA A 78 8.21 -14.35 23.37
N ASP A 79 7.51 -13.67 22.45
CA ASP A 79 8.06 -13.25 21.16
C ASP A 79 7.66 -11.81 20.85
N TRP A 80 7.94 -10.91 21.81
CA TRP A 80 7.60 -9.50 21.69
C TRP A 80 8.19 -8.83 20.43
N PRO A 81 9.37 -9.19 19.89
CA PRO A 81 9.88 -8.60 18.64
C PRO A 81 8.93 -8.86 17.49
N SER A 82 8.41 -10.09 17.34
CA SER A 82 7.47 -10.39 16.26
C SER A 82 6.16 -9.62 16.39
N VAL A 83 5.69 -9.41 17.62
CA VAL A 83 4.49 -8.62 17.88
C VAL A 83 4.71 -7.15 17.50
N VAL A 84 5.83 -6.56 17.94
CA VAL A 84 6.13 -5.14 17.72
C VAL A 84 6.49 -4.84 16.28
N PHE A 85 7.21 -5.72 15.59
CA PHE A 85 7.72 -5.47 14.24
C PHE A 85 6.86 -6.05 13.11
N TYR A 86 5.94 -6.98 13.39
CA TYR A 86 5.05 -7.53 12.35
C TYR A 86 3.56 -7.31 12.67
N LEU A 87 3.10 -7.70 13.86
CA LEU A 87 1.67 -7.64 14.20
C LEU A 87 1.15 -6.20 14.33
N LEU A 88 1.85 -5.35 15.11
CA LEU A 88 1.43 -3.95 15.31
C LEU A 88 1.48 -3.13 14.01
N PRO A 89 2.53 -3.21 13.17
CA PRO A 89 2.55 -2.52 11.89
C PRO A 89 1.40 -2.89 10.97
N ALA A 90 1.10 -4.19 10.83
CA ALA A 90 -0.04 -4.66 10.04
C ALA A 90 -1.38 -4.14 10.59
N CYS A 91 -1.52 -4.10 11.92
CA CYS A 91 -2.69 -3.52 12.58
C CYS A 91 -2.86 -2.04 12.23
N TYR A 92 -1.80 -1.25 12.34
CA TYR A 92 -1.82 0.18 12.03
C TYR A 92 -2.04 0.45 10.55
N ALA A 93 -1.42 -0.33 9.67
CA ALA A 93 -1.64 -0.28 8.23
C ALA A 93 -3.12 -0.49 7.91
N GLY A 94 -3.78 -1.49 8.50
CA GLY A 94 -5.21 -1.69 8.31
C GLY A 94 -6.07 -0.53 8.80
N ILE A 95 -5.71 0.13 9.90
CA ILE A 95 -6.41 1.34 10.38
C ILE A 95 -6.25 2.49 9.36
N VAL A 96 -5.04 2.72 8.85
CA VAL A 96 -4.76 3.71 7.80
C VAL A 96 -5.58 3.42 6.54
N TYR A 97 -5.60 2.15 6.11
CA TYR A 97 -6.38 1.68 4.98
C TYR A 97 -7.88 1.97 5.14
N GLY A 98 -8.45 1.60 6.30
CA GLY A 98 -9.86 1.85 6.59
C GLY A 98 -10.22 3.34 6.65
N TYR A 99 -9.29 4.20 7.12
CA TYR A 99 -9.46 5.65 7.03
C TYR A 99 -9.41 6.17 5.59
N GLY A 100 -8.50 5.67 4.75
CA GLY A 100 -8.42 6.04 3.34
C GLY A 100 -9.70 5.74 2.58
N LEU A 101 -10.28 4.55 2.81
CA LEU A 101 -11.60 4.19 2.30
C LEU A 101 -12.70 5.12 2.81
N ARG A 102 -12.72 5.42 4.12
CA ARG A 102 -13.73 6.32 4.73
C ARG A 102 -13.66 7.75 4.18
N LEU A 103 -12.47 8.20 3.79
CA LEU A 103 -12.23 9.53 3.20
C LEU A 103 -12.47 9.55 1.68
N ASN A 104 -12.77 8.42 1.04
CA ASN A 104 -12.93 8.29 -0.41
C ASN A 104 -11.72 8.82 -1.19
N LEU A 105 -10.48 8.51 -0.75
CA LEU A 105 -9.24 8.96 -1.41
C LEU A 105 -9.00 8.32 -2.79
N GLY A 106 -9.87 7.41 -3.25
CA GLY A 106 -9.64 6.61 -4.45
C GLY A 106 -8.74 5.39 -4.16
N ASP A 107 -8.87 4.37 -4.99
CA ASP A 107 -8.21 3.07 -4.78
C ASP A 107 -6.69 3.19 -4.84
N SER A 108 -6.18 3.91 -5.85
CA SER A 108 -4.74 4.12 -6.08
C SER A 108 -4.07 4.77 -4.88
N LEU A 109 -4.61 5.86 -4.37
CA LEU A 109 -4.06 6.57 -3.21
C LEU A 109 -4.25 5.80 -1.91
N THR A 110 -5.39 5.14 -1.72
CA THR A 110 -5.64 4.36 -0.50
C THR A 110 -4.64 3.21 -0.36
N ILE A 111 -4.44 2.44 -1.44
CA ILE A 111 -3.45 1.36 -1.45
C ILE A 111 -2.03 1.94 -1.31
N PHE A 112 -1.70 2.99 -2.06
CA PHE A 112 -0.36 3.60 -2.01
C PHE A 112 0.00 4.10 -0.61
N LEU A 113 -0.86 4.89 0.03
CA LEU A 113 -0.62 5.45 1.36
C LEU A 113 -0.53 4.37 2.43
N THR A 114 -1.36 3.32 2.33
CA THR A 114 -1.30 2.17 3.23
C THR A 114 0.04 1.44 3.08
N SER A 115 0.41 1.13 1.83
CA SER A 115 1.66 0.42 1.51
C SER A 115 2.88 1.23 1.93
N LEU A 116 2.86 2.54 1.70
CA LEU A 116 3.95 3.44 2.08
C LEU A 116 4.08 3.51 3.61
N PHE A 117 2.97 3.64 4.33
CA PHE A 117 2.97 3.67 5.78
C PHE A 117 3.49 2.34 6.37
N GLU A 118 3.03 1.21 5.85
CA GLU A 118 3.50 -0.11 6.27
C GLU A 118 4.99 -0.32 5.95
N ALA A 119 5.45 0.08 4.77
CA ALA A 119 6.87 0.02 4.41
C ALA A 119 7.74 0.88 5.33
N LEU A 120 7.27 2.09 5.70
CA LEU A 120 7.96 2.94 6.66
C LEU A 120 8.05 2.29 8.04
N LEU A 121 6.99 1.63 8.51
CA LEU A 121 7.02 0.89 9.76
C LEU A 121 7.94 -0.33 9.69
N LEU A 122 7.99 -1.02 8.56
CA LEU A 122 8.92 -2.13 8.34
C LEU A 122 10.38 -1.66 8.37
N LEU A 123 10.69 -0.55 7.68
CA LEU A 123 12.02 0.07 7.68
C LEU A 123 12.41 0.54 9.09
N LEU A 124 11.47 1.13 9.83
CA LEU A 124 11.69 1.50 11.23
C LEU A 124 11.95 0.26 12.09
N GLY A 125 11.19 -0.82 11.89
CA GLY A 125 11.40 -2.09 12.58
C GLY A 125 12.78 -2.67 12.32
N VAL A 126 13.27 -2.59 11.08
CA VAL A 126 14.63 -3.01 10.70
C VAL A 126 15.69 -2.16 11.40
N LEU A 127 15.48 -0.84 11.47
CA LEU A 127 16.38 0.07 12.18
C LEU A 127 16.45 -0.28 13.67
N VAL A 128 15.31 -0.49 14.31
CA VAL A 128 15.25 -0.84 15.74
C VAL A 128 15.85 -2.22 15.98
N ALA A 129 15.57 -3.22 15.14
CA ALA A 129 16.18 -4.55 15.25
C ALA A 129 17.71 -4.50 15.18
N ARG A 130 18.26 -3.64 14.30
CA ARG A 130 19.71 -3.45 14.21
C ARG A 130 20.30 -2.82 15.47
N PHE A 131 19.69 -1.76 15.99
CA PHE A 131 20.25 -1.03 17.14
C PHE A 131 19.96 -1.69 18.49
N ALA A 132 18.76 -2.25 18.69
CA ALA A 132 18.34 -2.82 19.96
C ALA A 132 18.70 -4.30 20.10
N LEU A 133 18.71 -5.05 19.00
CA LEU A 133 18.89 -6.52 19.01
C LEU A 133 20.18 -6.97 18.33
N ASN A 134 20.96 -6.05 17.72
CA ASN A 134 22.14 -6.37 16.90
C ASN A 134 21.85 -7.35 15.75
N ILE A 135 20.62 -7.38 15.24
CA ILE A 135 20.23 -8.24 14.11
C ILE A 135 20.35 -7.47 12.80
N ASP A 136 21.19 -7.94 11.88
CA ASP A 136 21.29 -7.38 10.53
C ASP A 136 20.31 -8.09 9.57
N LEU A 137 19.06 -7.62 9.57
CA LEU A 137 18.00 -8.17 8.74
C LEU A 137 18.29 -8.00 7.23
N ILE A 138 18.96 -6.91 6.84
CA ILE A 138 19.29 -6.66 5.43
C ILE A 138 20.33 -7.66 4.95
N ALA A 139 21.38 -7.90 5.74
CA ALA A 139 22.39 -8.91 5.41
C ALA A 139 21.78 -10.32 5.39
N SER A 140 20.88 -10.63 6.32
CA SER A 140 20.19 -11.93 6.39
C SER A 140 19.32 -12.19 5.16
N LEU A 141 18.55 -11.18 4.72
CA LEU A 141 17.76 -11.26 3.48
C LEU A 141 18.65 -11.31 2.23
N GLY A 142 19.75 -10.56 2.22
CA GLY A 142 20.74 -10.61 1.15
C GLY A 142 21.31 -12.02 1.00
N ALA A 143 21.72 -12.66 2.09
CA ALA A 143 22.25 -14.02 2.10
C ALA A 143 21.26 -15.07 1.56
N LEU A 144 19.96 -14.94 1.87
CA LEU A 144 18.93 -15.84 1.36
C LEU A 144 18.77 -15.79 -0.16
N VAL A 145 19.01 -14.63 -0.77
CA VAL A 145 18.88 -14.41 -2.22
C VAL A 145 20.25 -14.51 -2.94
N GLY A 146 21.33 -14.75 -2.20
CA GLY A 146 22.69 -14.77 -2.76
C GLY A 146 23.22 -13.37 -3.14
N LEU A 147 22.70 -12.32 -2.52
CA LEU A 147 23.12 -10.94 -2.73
C LEU A 147 24.15 -10.50 -1.69
N GLU A 148 25.17 -9.81 -2.16
CA GLU A 148 26.09 -9.06 -1.30
C GLU A 148 25.34 -7.95 -0.55
N ARG A 149 25.82 -7.63 0.66
CA ARG A 149 25.21 -6.65 1.55
C ARG A 149 24.99 -5.29 0.88
N GLU A 150 25.95 -4.82 0.09
CA GLU A 150 25.86 -3.53 -0.60
C GLU A 150 24.69 -3.50 -1.60
N LYS A 151 24.58 -4.54 -2.44
CA LYS A 151 23.47 -4.70 -3.38
C LYS A 151 22.12 -4.86 -2.67
N ALA A 152 22.10 -5.61 -1.57
CA ALA A 152 20.90 -5.77 -0.75
C ALA A 152 20.40 -4.42 -0.23
N MET A 153 21.29 -3.54 0.26
CA MET A 153 20.92 -2.19 0.71
C MET A 153 20.31 -1.32 -0.40
N LEU A 154 20.73 -1.49 -1.66
CA LEU A 154 20.18 -0.74 -2.79
C LEU A 154 18.76 -1.16 -3.19
N ILE A 155 18.37 -2.40 -2.90
CA ILE A 155 17.08 -2.97 -3.32
C ILE A 155 16.09 -2.99 -2.15
N PHE A 156 16.59 -3.00 -0.92
CA PHE A 156 15.79 -3.21 0.29
C PHE A 156 14.61 -2.24 0.46
N PRO A 157 14.73 -0.93 0.20
CA PRO A 157 13.59 -0.01 0.31
C PRO A 157 12.48 -0.36 -0.69
N LEU A 158 12.85 -0.67 -1.93
CA LEU A 158 11.93 -1.07 -2.98
C LEU A 158 11.24 -2.40 -2.65
N PHE A 159 12.00 -3.37 -2.15
CA PHE A 159 11.49 -4.66 -1.70
C PHE A 159 10.48 -4.50 -0.57
N SER A 160 10.81 -3.67 0.42
CA SER A 160 9.94 -3.37 1.57
C SER A 160 8.61 -2.78 1.10
N PHE A 161 8.65 -1.81 0.19
CA PHE A 161 7.44 -1.23 -0.41
C PHE A 161 6.65 -2.26 -1.22
N SER A 162 7.32 -3.11 -2.01
CA SER A 162 6.66 -4.13 -2.83
C SER A 162 5.94 -5.18 -1.99
N TYR A 163 6.56 -5.59 -0.87
CA TYR A 163 5.96 -6.48 0.11
C TYR A 163 4.69 -5.85 0.70
N SER A 164 4.78 -4.63 1.22
CA SER A 164 3.63 -3.89 1.77
C SER A 164 2.53 -3.64 0.73
N LEU A 165 2.93 -3.40 -0.53
CA LEU A 165 2.00 -3.26 -1.65
C LEU A 165 1.19 -4.53 -1.89
N GLY A 166 1.83 -5.71 -1.81
CA GLY A 166 1.13 -6.99 -1.93
C GLY A 166 0.06 -7.17 -0.84
N GLN A 167 0.39 -6.79 0.39
CA GLN A 167 -0.51 -6.92 1.55
C GLN A 167 -1.69 -5.94 1.47
N SER A 168 -1.41 -4.70 1.10
CA SER A 168 -2.42 -3.68 0.88
C SER A 168 -3.33 -4.02 -0.30
N ALA A 169 -2.78 -4.55 -1.40
CA ALA A 169 -3.56 -4.98 -2.55
C ALA A 169 -4.50 -6.16 -2.22
N LEU A 170 -4.01 -7.15 -1.46
CA LEU A 170 -4.85 -8.27 -0.98
C LEU A 170 -5.96 -7.78 -0.04
N SER A 171 -5.64 -6.89 0.89
CA SER A 171 -6.63 -6.28 1.79
C SER A 171 -7.69 -5.51 1.00
N HIS A 172 -7.27 -4.81 -0.05
CA HIS A 172 -8.18 -4.10 -0.94
C HIS A 172 -9.07 -5.04 -1.77
N PHE A 173 -8.51 -6.14 -2.25
CA PHE A 173 -9.27 -7.19 -2.92
C PHE A 173 -10.39 -7.73 -2.03
N PHE A 174 -10.09 -8.08 -0.77
CA PHE A 174 -11.11 -8.55 0.17
C PHE A 174 -12.17 -7.48 0.50
N ALA A 175 -11.77 -6.22 0.62
CA ALA A 175 -12.70 -5.11 0.85
C ALA A 175 -13.67 -4.91 -0.32
N ILE A 176 -13.17 -4.93 -1.57
CA ILE A 176 -14.02 -4.81 -2.76
C ILE A 176 -14.92 -6.04 -2.94
N ALA A 177 -14.39 -7.25 -2.74
CA ALA A 177 -15.19 -8.47 -2.80
C ALA A 177 -16.36 -8.47 -1.79
N ASN A 178 -16.27 -7.67 -0.73
CA ASN A 178 -17.30 -7.49 0.28
C ASN A 178 -17.89 -6.07 0.31
N SER A 179 -17.75 -5.28 -0.77
CA SER A 179 -18.15 -3.85 -0.79
C SER A 179 -19.62 -3.65 -0.42
N ALA A 180 -20.51 -4.48 -0.97
CA ALA A 180 -21.95 -4.45 -0.70
C ALA A 180 -22.29 -4.71 0.77
N LYS A 181 -21.49 -5.55 1.43
CA LYS A 181 -21.68 -5.84 2.86
C LYS A 181 -21.13 -4.73 3.74
N LEU A 182 -20.08 -4.05 3.29
CA LEU A 182 -19.42 -2.95 3.99
C LEU A 182 -20.09 -1.59 3.74
N GLY A 183 -21.09 -1.52 2.86
CA GLY A 183 -21.74 -0.27 2.47
C GLY A 183 -20.82 0.65 1.68
N LEU A 184 -19.93 0.06 0.86
CA LEU A 184 -18.91 0.73 0.06
C LEU A 184 -19.31 0.84 -1.42
N ASP A 185 -20.59 0.66 -1.75
CA ASP A 185 -21.08 0.57 -3.14
C ASP A 185 -20.89 1.85 -3.96
N ASN A 186 -20.66 2.97 -3.28
CA ASN A 186 -20.39 4.28 -3.89
C ASN A 186 -18.91 4.69 -3.80
N LEU A 187 -17.97 3.75 -3.65
CA LEU A 187 -16.54 4.05 -3.80
C LEU A 187 -16.31 4.45 -5.26
N ASP A 188 -16.37 5.76 -5.49
CA ASP A 188 -16.20 6.37 -6.80
C ASP A 188 -14.72 6.31 -7.19
N SER A 189 -14.31 5.14 -7.67
CA SER A 189 -12.92 4.78 -7.98
C SER A 189 -12.24 5.72 -9.00
N GLY A 190 -12.96 6.66 -9.60
CA GLY A 190 -12.48 7.62 -10.60
C GLY A 190 -12.33 9.06 -10.11
N ARG A 191 -12.74 9.42 -8.88
CA ARG A 191 -12.78 10.84 -8.46
C ARG A 191 -11.42 11.54 -8.55
N LEU A 192 -10.34 10.80 -8.28
CA LEU A 192 -8.97 11.31 -8.26
C LEU A 192 -8.07 10.64 -9.30
N SER A 193 -8.63 9.95 -10.30
CA SER A 193 -7.82 9.22 -11.29
C SER A 193 -6.93 10.13 -12.15
N PHE A 194 -7.24 11.42 -12.25
CA PHE A 194 -6.40 12.39 -12.95
C PHE A 194 -5.06 12.67 -12.23
N LEU A 195 -4.98 12.37 -10.92
CA LEU A 195 -3.75 12.54 -10.16
C LEU A 195 -2.73 11.45 -10.48
N ASP A 196 -3.18 10.25 -10.86
CA ASP A 196 -2.30 9.11 -11.11
C ASP A 196 -1.19 9.41 -12.14
N PRO A 197 -1.48 9.93 -13.36
CA PRO A 197 -0.42 10.22 -14.33
C PRO A 197 0.49 11.38 -13.89
N ILE A 198 -0.03 12.37 -13.14
CA ILE A 198 0.74 13.50 -12.62
C ILE A 198 1.75 13.03 -11.56
N ILE A 199 1.29 12.19 -10.63
CA ILE A 199 2.12 11.61 -9.57
C ILE A 199 3.17 10.68 -10.18
N ALA A 200 2.80 9.85 -11.16
CA ALA A 200 3.74 8.99 -11.87
C ALA A 200 4.89 9.79 -12.50
N LEU A 201 4.57 10.82 -13.29
CA LEU A 201 5.56 11.67 -13.94
C LEU A 201 6.45 12.42 -12.94
N SER A 202 5.87 12.87 -11.83
CA SER A 202 6.60 13.55 -10.76
C SER A 202 7.61 12.62 -10.09
N PHE A 203 7.25 11.35 -9.85
CA PHE A 203 8.18 10.38 -9.29
C PHE A 203 9.28 9.95 -10.26
N ILE A 204 9.03 9.89 -11.57
CA ILE A 204 10.10 9.72 -12.56
C ILE A 204 11.06 10.91 -12.51
N ALA A 205 10.52 12.13 -12.50
CA ALA A 205 11.31 13.35 -12.45
C ALA A 205 12.18 13.44 -11.18
N ILE A 206 11.76 12.83 -10.06
CA ILE A 206 12.55 12.72 -8.83
C ILE A 206 13.57 11.56 -8.91
N SER A 207 13.18 10.43 -9.48
CA SER A 207 14.02 9.23 -9.59
C SER A 207 15.28 9.47 -10.43
N LEU A 208 15.17 10.19 -11.55
CA LEU A 208 16.30 10.45 -12.46
C LEU A 208 17.45 11.25 -11.81
N PRO A 209 17.22 12.40 -11.14
CA PRO A 209 18.26 13.08 -10.38
C PRO A 209 18.86 12.23 -9.27
N LEU A 210 18.05 11.47 -8.53
CA LEU A 210 18.56 10.60 -7.46
C LEU A 210 19.50 9.52 -8.01
N ALA A 211 19.17 8.95 -9.17
CA ALA A 211 20.04 8.02 -9.87
C ALA A 211 21.34 8.69 -10.32
N TYR A 212 21.26 9.92 -10.85
CA TYR A 212 22.43 10.69 -11.29
C TYR A 212 23.39 11.00 -10.12
N PHE A 213 22.86 11.38 -8.95
CA PHE A 213 23.66 11.65 -7.75
C PHE A 213 24.03 10.39 -6.95
N SER A 214 23.96 9.20 -7.55
CA SER A 214 24.34 7.91 -6.94
C SER A 214 23.51 7.48 -5.71
N TYR A 215 22.32 8.06 -5.49
CA TYR A 215 21.37 7.62 -4.46
C TYR A 215 20.47 6.49 -4.96
N MET A 216 21.07 5.39 -5.42
CA MET A 216 20.39 4.33 -6.17
C MET A 216 19.23 3.66 -5.41
N GLY A 217 19.36 3.44 -4.09
CA GLY A 217 18.28 2.85 -3.31
C GLY A 217 17.00 3.70 -3.27
N MET A 218 17.16 5.01 -3.16
CA MET A 218 16.03 5.95 -3.23
C MET A 218 15.54 6.11 -4.67
N ALA A 219 16.44 6.19 -5.65
CA ALA A 219 16.08 6.27 -7.06
C ALA A 219 15.18 5.10 -7.48
N ASN A 220 15.54 3.88 -7.06
CA ASN A 220 14.76 2.66 -7.27
C ASN A 220 13.38 2.73 -6.60
N LEU A 221 13.32 3.18 -5.34
CA LEU A 221 12.06 3.34 -4.61
C LEU A 221 11.09 4.30 -5.33
N PHE A 222 11.58 5.49 -5.70
CA PHE A 222 10.79 6.48 -6.45
C PHE A 222 10.40 6.00 -7.85
N PHE A 223 11.28 5.27 -8.52
CA PHE A 223 10.95 4.62 -9.78
C PHE A 223 9.81 3.61 -9.60
N GLY A 224 9.85 2.82 -8.51
CA GLY A 224 8.75 1.94 -8.12
C GLY A 224 7.43 2.69 -7.93
N PHE A 225 7.45 3.80 -7.19
CA PHE A 225 6.25 4.62 -7.01
C PHE A 225 5.70 5.12 -8.35
N ALA A 226 6.57 5.58 -9.26
CA ALA A 226 6.17 5.98 -10.60
C ALA A 226 5.50 4.85 -11.38
N LEU A 227 6.09 3.66 -11.35
CA LEU A 227 5.56 2.48 -12.02
C LEU A 227 4.16 2.14 -11.50
N TYR A 228 3.98 2.11 -10.18
CA TYR A 228 2.69 1.86 -9.54
C TYR A 228 1.59 2.80 -10.08
N PHE A 229 1.83 4.11 -10.10
CA PHE A 229 0.85 5.08 -10.57
C PHE A 229 0.63 5.05 -12.10
N ALA A 230 1.67 4.74 -12.88
CA ALA A 230 1.51 4.58 -14.33
C ALA A 230 0.62 3.40 -14.69
N PHE A 231 0.66 2.30 -13.93
CA PHE A 231 -0.26 1.18 -14.11
C PHE A 231 -1.70 1.54 -13.76
N TYR A 232 -1.92 2.33 -12.70
CA TYR A 232 -3.25 2.88 -12.42
C TYR A 232 -3.74 3.81 -13.53
N SER A 233 -2.85 4.61 -14.12
CA SER A 233 -3.14 5.46 -15.28
C SER A 233 -3.56 4.62 -16.51
N ALA A 234 -2.90 3.48 -16.73
CA ALA A 234 -3.26 2.54 -17.81
C ALA A 234 -4.69 1.97 -17.67
N ARG A 235 -5.30 1.99 -16.48
CA ARG A 235 -6.69 1.57 -16.27
C ARG A 235 -7.66 2.42 -17.11
N GLY A 236 -7.38 3.71 -17.27
CA GLY A 236 -8.16 4.62 -18.10
C GLY A 236 -8.15 4.21 -19.58
N LEU A 237 -7.05 3.62 -20.04
CA LEU A 237 -6.84 3.21 -21.42
C LEU A 237 -7.47 1.84 -21.75
N TRP A 238 -7.52 0.90 -20.79
CA TRP A 238 -7.95 -0.48 -21.03
C TRP A 238 -9.39 -0.84 -20.66
N GLY A 239 -10.17 0.08 -20.09
CA GLY A 239 -11.64 -0.03 -20.01
C GLY A 239 -12.23 -1.19 -19.19
N ARG A 240 -11.43 -2.04 -18.53
CA ARG A 240 -11.91 -3.17 -17.71
C ARG A 240 -11.40 -3.11 -16.27
N LYS A 241 -12.31 -3.35 -15.31
CA LYS A 241 -12.02 -3.44 -13.86
C LYS A 241 -10.95 -4.50 -13.53
N TRP A 242 -10.86 -5.58 -14.30
CA TRP A 242 -9.87 -6.67 -14.14
C TRP A 242 -8.46 -6.30 -14.59
N ALA A 243 -8.31 -5.32 -15.49
CA ALA A 243 -7.01 -4.87 -15.98
C ALA A 243 -6.21 -4.16 -14.89
N ALA A 244 -6.89 -3.48 -13.96
CA ALA A 244 -6.25 -2.89 -12.79
C ALA A 244 -5.59 -3.98 -11.92
N TRP A 245 -6.29 -5.10 -11.66
CA TRP A 245 -5.82 -6.18 -10.79
C TRP A 245 -4.71 -7.03 -11.42
N ILE A 246 -4.86 -7.35 -12.70
CA ILE A 246 -3.77 -7.97 -13.48
C ILE A 246 -2.59 -7.00 -13.52
N GLY A 247 -2.85 -5.69 -13.67
CA GLY A 247 -1.86 -4.63 -13.57
C GLY A 247 -1.14 -4.62 -12.23
N THR A 248 -1.83 -4.59 -11.07
CA THR A 248 -1.18 -4.60 -9.75
C THR A 248 -0.39 -5.88 -9.49
N SER A 249 -0.89 -7.02 -9.97
CA SER A 249 -0.20 -8.32 -9.84
C SER A 249 1.02 -8.40 -10.75
N LEU A 250 0.91 -7.89 -11.98
CA LEU A 250 2.01 -7.76 -12.94
C LEU A 250 3.03 -6.74 -12.46
N VAL A 251 2.60 -5.66 -11.82
CA VAL A 251 3.45 -4.68 -11.13
C VAL A 251 4.22 -5.38 -10.04
N LEU A 252 3.56 -6.10 -9.12
CA LEU A 252 4.26 -6.86 -8.09
C LEU A 252 5.27 -7.85 -8.68
N ALA A 253 4.87 -8.58 -9.73
CA ALA A 253 5.75 -9.51 -10.42
C ALA A 253 6.93 -8.80 -11.11
N LEU A 254 6.70 -7.65 -11.76
CA LEU A 254 7.72 -6.83 -12.41
C LEU A 254 8.62 -6.14 -11.38
N PHE A 255 8.11 -5.78 -10.21
CA PHE A 255 8.88 -5.23 -9.09
C PHE A 255 9.80 -6.29 -8.48
N LEU A 256 9.29 -7.51 -8.26
CA LEU A 256 10.09 -8.64 -7.78
C LEU A 256 11.11 -9.08 -8.84
N LEU A 257 10.70 -9.11 -10.11
CA LEU A 257 11.59 -9.37 -11.24
C LEU A 257 12.63 -8.26 -11.40
N PHE A 258 12.28 -6.99 -11.19
CA PHE A 258 13.22 -5.87 -11.26
C PHE A 258 14.19 -5.88 -10.08
N ALA A 259 13.72 -6.14 -8.86
CA ALA A 259 14.58 -6.37 -7.70
C ALA A 259 15.56 -7.53 -7.94
N TYR A 260 15.08 -8.61 -8.55
CA TYR A 260 15.92 -9.73 -8.96
C TYR A 260 16.91 -9.36 -10.09
N LEU A 261 16.45 -8.71 -11.15
CA LEU A 261 17.26 -8.34 -12.31
C LEU A 261 18.27 -7.23 -11.99
N ALA A 262 17.98 -6.32 -11.06
CA ALA A 262 18.91 -5.30 -10.58
C ALA A 262 20.17 -5.91 -9.93
N SER A 263 20.15 -7.19 -9.57
CA SER A 263 21.35 -7.90 -9.12
C SER A 263 22.33 -8.24 -10.26
N PHE A 264 21.81 -8.36 -11.49
CA PHE A 264 22.55 -8.72 -12.71
C PHE A 264 22.97 -7.51 -13.53
N PHE A 265 22.20 -6.41 -13.50
CA PHE A 265 22.57 -5.18 -14.20
C PHE A 265 23.54 -4.34 -13.35
N PRO A 266 24.64 -3.83 -13.95
CA PRO A 266 25.54 -2.92 -13.25
C PRO A 266 24.76 -1.69 -12.78
N SER A 267 25.10 -1.22 -11.58
CA SER A 267 24.58 -0.07 -10.82
C SER A 267 24.71 1.26 -11.57
N SER A 268 24.10 1.33 -12.75
CA SER A 268 24.21 2.41 -13.71
C SER A 268 22.85 3.08 -13.81
N ALA A 269 22.80 4.40 -13.66
CA ALA A 269 21.56 5.19 -13.79
C ALA A 269 20.80 4.93 -15.10
N LEU A 270 21.49 4.38 -16.12
CA LEU A 270 20.96 4.05 -17.44
C LEU A 270 19.73 3.14 -17.40
N HIS A 271 19.64 2.17 -16.49
CA HIS A 271 18.49 1.27 -16.45
C HIS A 271 17.19 2.02 -16.11
N ILE A 272 17.24 2.98 -15.18
CA ILE A 272 16.09 3.82 -14.81
C ILE A 272 15.68 4.68 -16.02
N VAL A 273 16.65 5.22 -16.76
CA VAL A 273 16.39 6.01 -17.98
C VAL A 273 15.65 5.16 -19.01
N TYR A 274 16.18 3.99 -19.39
CA TYR A 274 15.56 3.14 -20.40
C TYR A 274 14.17 2.65 -19.99
N LEU A 275 13.99 2.25 -18.73
CA LEU A 275 12.72 1.74 -18.24
C LEU A 275 11.70 2.85 -17.95
N SER A 276 12.12 4.12 -17.84
CA SER A 276 11.20 5.25 -17.68
C SER A 276 10.41 5.57 -18.95
N ALA A 277 10.95 5.28 -20.14
CA ALA A 277 10.31 5.60 -21.41
C ALA A 277 8.86 5.05 -21.54
N PRO A 278 8.56 3.76 -21.27
CA PRO A 278 7.19 3.27 -21.33
C PRO A 278 6.29 3.92 -20.27
N ILE A 279 6.82 4.22 -19.08
CA ILE A 279 6.07 4.86 -17.98
C ILE A 279 5.67 6.29 -18.37
N ILE A 280 6.60 7.05 -18.94
CA ILE A 280 6.35 8.40 -19.47
C ILE A 280 5.32 8.33 -20.60
N GLY A 281 5.43 7.35 -21.50
CA GLY A 281 4.48 7.15 -22.59
C GLY A 281 3.05 6.90 -22.11
N ILE A 282 2.86 5.92 -21.21
CA ILE A 282 1.55 5.57 -20.66
C ILE A 282 0.92 6.75 -19.90
N SER A 283 1.66 7.32 -18.94
CA SER A 283 1.15 8.42 -18.11
C SER A 283 0.94 9.70 -18.91
N GLY A 284 1.81 9.99 -19.89
CA GLY A 284 1.69 11.14 -20.76
C GLY A 284 0.48 11.06 -21.68
N VAL A 285 0.20 9.89 -22.25
CA VAL A 285 -0.98 9.66 -23.08
C VAL A 285 -2.27 9.79 -22.27
N ASP A 286 -2.34 9.19 -21.07
CA ASP A 286 -3.52 9.29 -20.20
C ASP A 286 -3.78 10.75 -19.77
N LEU A 287 -2.73 11.48 -19.39
CA LEU A 287 -2.82 12.90 -19.07
C LEU A 287 -3.32 13.73 -20.26
N ALA A 288 -2.81 13.46 -21.47
CA ALA A 288 -3.25 14.14 -22.69
C ALA A 288 -4.74 13.86 -22.99
N TYR A 289 -5.19 12.61 -22.87
CA TYR A 289 -6.60 12.25 -23.02
C TYR A 289 -7.49 13.00 -22.03
N TRP A 290 -7.08 13.09 -20.77
CA TRP A 290 -7.81 13.83 -19.75
C TRP A 290 -7.90 15.33 -20.05
N ILE A 291 -6.78 15.97 -20.42
CA ILE A 291 -6.74 17.39 -20.81
C ILE A 291 -7.65 17.65 -22.02
N LEU A 292 -7.58 16.81 -23.05
CA LEU A 292 -8.45 16.91 -24.23
C LEU A 292 -9.94 16.76 -23.87
N GLY A 293 -10.26 15.86 -22.93
CA GLY A 293 -11.61 15.69 -22.40
C GLY A 293 -12.14 16.96 -21.72
N LEU A 294 -11.31 17.65 -20.93
CA LEU A 294 -11.68 18.93 -20.31
C LEU A 294 -11.91 20.03 -21.34
N LEU A 295 -11.03 20.14 -22.34
CA LEU A 295 -11.17 21.12 -23.41
C LEU A 295 -12.47 20.90 -24.20
N LYS A 296 -12.80 19.65 -24.54
CA LYS A 296 -14.07 19.30 -25.21
C LYS A 296 -15.30 19.67 -24.36
N ARG A 297 -15.26 19.40 -23.05
CA ARG A 297 -16.37 19.77 -22.12
C ARG A 297 -16.56 21.28 -22.05
N LYS A 298 -15.46 22.05 -21.94
CA LYS A 298 -15.51 23.52 -21.97
C LYS A 298 -16.06 24.04 -23.30
N ALA A 299 -15.61 23.49 -24.43
CA ALA A 299 -16.10 23.87 -25.75
C ALA A 299 -17.60 23.58 -25.93
N LYS A 300 -18.10 22.46 -25.39
CA LYS A 300 -19.53 22.12 -25.41
C LYS A 300 -20.36 23.05 -24.52
N ALA A 301 -19.86 23.42 -23.34
CA ALA A 301 -20.51 24.38 -22.44
C ALA A 301 -20.52 25.81 -23.02
N ALA A 302 -19.54 26.15 -23.87
CA ALA A 302 -19.43 27.45 -24.54
C ALA A 302 -20.30 27.58 -25.81
N LYS A 303 -21.02 26.53 -26.22
CA LYS A 303 -22.09 26.62 -27.24
C LYS A 303 -23.47 26.62 -26.56
N PRO A 304 -23.93 27.74 -25.97
CA PRO A 304 -25.33 27.90 -25.61
C PRO A 304 -26.11 28.22 -26.90
N GLY A 305 -26.97 27.32 -27.39
CA GLY A 305 -27.81 27.70 -28.55
C GLY A 305 -28.57 26.63 -29.33
N ASP A 306 -28.34 25.33 -29.14
CA ASP A 306 -29.18 24.32 -29.81
C ASP A 306 -30.27 23.84 -28.84
N ASP A 307 -31.27 24.70 -28.59
CA ASP A 307 -32.60 24.24 -28.17
C ASP A 307 -33.32 23.70 -29.42
N PRO A 308 -33.71 22.41 -29.47
CA PRO A 308 -34.55 21.92 -30.55
C PRO A 308 -35.97 22.49 -30.35
N GLN A 309 -36.36 23.41 -31.23
CA GLN A 309 -37.76 23.69 -31.53
C GLN A 309 -38.39 22.51 -32.28
#